data_AF-A0A7L1L793-F1
#
_entry.id   AF-A0A7L1L793-F1
#
_cell.length_a   1.000
_cell.length_b   1.000
_cell.length_c   1.000
_cell.angle_alpha   90.00
_cell.angle_beta   90.00
_cell.angle_gamma   90.00
#
_symmetry.space_group_name_H-M   'P 1'
#
loop_
_entity.id
_entity.type
_entity.pdbx_description
1 polymer ?
#
loop_
_entity_poly.entity_id
_entity_poly.type
_entity_poly.pdbx_seq_one_letter_code
_entity_poly.pdbx_strand_id
1 'polypeptide(L)'
;LSSRSVPSVCTGTDMKLLRPSSPESHYETLRHLYQGCQVVQGNLELTYLPPDADTAFLKVCGGEAPRGQHGSGPADPSPVSPHPQDIKEVQGYVLIAENQVSHLE
;
A
#
# COMPACT_ATOMS: atom_id res chain seq x y z
N LEU A 1 16.81 -21.32 13.75
CA LEU A 1 16.03 -21.33 12.50
C LEU A 1 15.42 -19.95 12.34
N SER A 2 15.98 -19.12 11.45
CA SER A 2 15.42 -17.78 11.21
C SER A 2 14.04 -17.95 10.56
N SER A 3 12.99 -17.56 11.26
CA SER A 3 11.62 -17.63 10.74
C SER A 3 11.52 -16.68 9.55
N ARG A 4 11.66 -17.21 8.33
CA ARG A 4 11.29 -16.47 7.13
C ARG A 4 9.78 -16.23 7.20
N SER A 5 9.37 -15.01 7.49
CA SER A 5 7.97 -14.60 7.38
C SER A 5 7.54 -14.76 5.92
N VAL A 6 6.50 -15.56 5.68
CA VAL A 6 5.89 -15.65 4.35
C VAL A 6 5.30 -14.28 4.02
N PRO A 7 5.64 -13.67 2.86
CA PRO A 7 5.04 -12.39 2.49
C PRO A 7 3.53 -12.57 2.28
N SER A 8 2.75 -11.59 2.73
CA SER A 8 1.32 -11.51 2.43
C SER A 8 1.15 -11.20 0.94
N VAL A 9 0.36 -12.03 0.26
CA VAL A 9 0.10 -11.92 -1.17
C VAL A 9 -1.36 -11.58 -1.39
N CYS A 10 -1.63 -10.64 -2.29
CA CYS A 10 -2.98 -10.25 -2.70
C CYS A 10 -3.11 -10.28 -4.22
N THR A 11 -4.34 -10.44 -4.72
CA THR A 11 -4.63 -10.37 -6.15
C THR A 11 -4.82 -8.91 -6.57
N GLY A 12 -4.18 -8.51 -7.67
CA GLY A 12 -4.37 -7.21 -8.30
C GLY A 12 -5.68 -7.12 -9.08
N THR A 13 -5.85 -6.02 -9.81
CA THR A 13 -7.06 -5.75 -10.61
C THR A 13 -6.73 -5.64 -12.12
N ASP A 14 -7.76 -5.63 -12.97
CA ASP A 14 -7.63 -5.35 -14.42
C ASP A 14 -8.75 -4.40 -14.89
N MET A 15 -9.01 -3.37 -14.08
CA MET A 15 -10.00 -2.32 -14.34
C MET A 15 -9.47 -1.27 -15.32
N LYS A 16 -8.15 -1.09 -15.46
CA LYS A 16 -7.55 -0.03 -16.27
C LYS A 16 -8.14 1.34 -15.90
N LEU A 17 -8.71 2.06 -16.89
CA LEU A 17 -9.43 3.32 -16.72
C LEU A 17 -10.95 3.15 -16.79
N LEU A 18 -11.47 1.94 -16.58
CA LEU A 18 -12.92 1.74 -16.49
C LEU A 18 -13.42 2.39 -15.21
N ARG A 19 -14.45 3.23 -15.34
CA ARG A 19 -15.08 3.88 -14.20
C ARG A 19 -15.72 2.79 -13.30
N PRO A 20 -15.50 2.83 -11.97
CA PRO A 20 -16.10 1.88 -11.05
C PRO A 20 -17.62 1.88 -11.18
N SER A 21 -18.23 0.69 -11.17
CA SER A 21 -19.70 0.55 -11.17
C SER A 21 -20.35 1.10 -9.89
N SER A 22 -19.56 1.20 -8.82
CA SER A 22 -19.99 1.62 -7.49
C SER A 22 -18.94 2.57 -6.91
N PRO A 23 -18.89 3.84 -7.35
CA PRO A 23 -17.90 4.82 -6.90
C PRO A 23 -17.86 4.97 -5.37
N GLU A 24 -19.00 4.81 -4.71
CA GLU A 24 -19.16 4.95 -3.26
C GLU A 24 -18.43 3.86 -2.47
N SER A 25 -18.28 2.66 -3.04
CA SER A 25 -17.60 1.52 -2.39
C SER A 25 -16.22 1.23 -2.98
N HIS A 26 -15.81 1.99 -4.00
CA HIS A 26 -14.57 1.75 -4.74
C HIS A 26 -13.33 1.83 -3.85
N TYR A 27 -13.21 2.92 -3.07
CA TYR A 27 -12.13 3.10 -2.10
C TYR A 27 -12.05 1.93 -1.11
N GLU A 28 -13.18 1.57 -0.50
CA GLU A 28 -13.23 0.48 0.47
C GLU A 28 -12.85 -0.86 -0.17
N THR A 29 -13.22 -1.09 -1.42
CA THR A 29 -12.81 -2.30 -2.17
C THR A 29 -11.29 -2.35 -2.33
N LEU A 30 -10.66 -1.26 -2.77
CA LEU A 30 -9.21 -1.16 -2.90
C LEU A 30 -8.51 -1.34 -1.56
N ARG A 31 -9.05 -0.73 -0.50
CA ARG A 31 -8.54 -0.90 0.88
C ARG A 31 -8.56 -2.36 1.29
N HIS A 32 -9.68 -3.06 1.14
CA HIS A 32 -9.79 -4.47 1.50
C HIS A 32 -8.86 -5.37 0.69
N LEU A 33 -8.62 -5.07 -0.59
CA LEU A 33 -7.73 -5.84 -1.45
C LEU A 33 -6.26 -5.71 -1.04
N TYR A 34 -5.82 -4.49 -0.73
CA TYR A 34 -4.39 -4.21 -0.56
C TYR A 34 -3.96 -4.01 0.89
N GLN A 35 -4.87 -3.88 1.85
CA GLN A 35 -4.54 -3.71 3.26
C GLN A 35 -3.71 -4.90 3.79
N GLY A 36 -2.48 -4.60 4.18
CA GLY A 36 -1.55 -5.61 4.70
C GLY A 36 -0.92 -6.48 3.61
N CYS A 37 -1.05 -6.13 2.33
CA CYS A 37 -0.44 -6.84 1.22
C CYS A 37 1.03 -6.43 1.03
N GLN A 38 1.91 -7.41 0.85
CA GLN A 38 3.33 -7.19 0.52
C GLN A 38 3.64 -7.45 -0.95
N VAL A 39 2.92 -8.38 -1.59
CA VAL A 39 3.13 -8.76 -3.00
C VAL A 39 1.79 -8.77 -3.73
N VAL A 40 1.67 -7.93 -4.76
CA VAL A 40 0.49 -7.90 -5.64
C VAL A 40 0.70 -8.85 -6.81
N GLN A 41 -0.09 -9.92 -6.87
CA GLN A 41 -0.21 -10.80 -8.03
C GLN A 41 -1.12 -10.15 -9.07
N GLY A 42 -0.52 -9.53 -10.09
CA GLY A 42 -1.23 -8.78 -11.12
C GLY A 42 -0.96 -7.28 -11.00
N ASN A 43 -1.92 -6.46 -11.41
CA ASN A 43 -1.73 -5.02 -11.49
C ASN A 43 -2.16 -4.32 -10.20
N LEU A 44 -1.40 -3.30 -9.79
CA LEU A 44 -1.80 -2.37 -8.75
C LEU A 44 -2.44 -1.15 -9.44
N GLU A 45 -3.76 -1.04 -9.39
CA GLU A 45 -4.50 0.03 -10.05
C GLU A 45 -5.18 0.93 -9.01
N LEU A 46 -4.67 2.15 -8.86
CA LEU A 46 -5.21 3.19 -7.99
C LEU A 46 -5.83 4.25 -8.89
N THR A 47 -7.13 4.11 -9.15
CA THR A 47 -7.88 5.02 -10.01
C THR A 47 -9.12 5.55 -9.32
N TYR A 48 -9.56 6.76 -9.70
CA TYR A 48 -10.82 7.35 -9.21
C TYR A 48 -10.93 7.49 -7.69
N LEU A 49 -9.82 7.67 -6.98
CA LEU A 49 -9.83 7.90 -5.54
C LEU A 49 -10.34 9.32 -5.21
N PRO A 50 -11.24 9.46 -4.22
CA PRO A 50 -11.71 10.76 -3.74
C PRO A 50 -10.59 11.50 -2.97
N PRO A 51 -10.68 12.84 -2.82
CA PRO A 51 -9.60 13.64 -2.24
C PRO A 51 -9.28 13.31 -0.78
N ASP A 52 -10.21 12.69 -0.05
CA ASP A 52 -10.11 12.30 1.34
C ASP A 52 -9.73 10.82 1.55
N ALA A 53 -9.43 10.08 0.48
CA ALA A 53 -9.02 8.68 0.57
C ALA A 53 -7.70 8.53 1.33
N ASP A 54 -7.73 7.83 2.47
CA ASP A 54 -6.52 7.46 3.21
C ASP A 54 -5.82 6.32 2.49
N THR A 55 -4.66 6.59 1.88
CA THR A 55 -3.84 5.63 1.15
C THR A 55 -2.64 5.11 1.96
N ALA A 56 -2.61 5.32 3.28
CA ALA A 56 -1.51 4.84 4.12
C ALA A 56 -1.32 3.31 4.07
N PHE A 57 -2.35 2.57 3.67
CA PHE A 57 -2.32 1.11 3.45
C PHE A 57 -1.53 0.69 2.19
N LEU A 58 -1.22 1.62 1.29
CA LEU A 58 -0.63 1.34 -0.03
C LEU A 58 0.86 1.64 -0.12
N LYS A 59 1.47 2.19 0.94
CA LYS A 59 2.84 2.69 0.90
C LYS A 59 3.74 1.68 0.16
N VAL A 60 4.16 2.04 -1.04
CA VAL A 60 5.11 1.22 -1.79
C VAL A 60 6.47 1.57 -1.23
N CYS A 61 7.30 0.58 -0.91
CA CYS A 61 8.68 0.81 -0.51
C CYS A 61 9.45 1.46 -1.67
N GLY A 62 9.40 2.80 -1.77
CA GLY A 62 9.98 3.57 -2.86
C GLY A 62 10.11 5.05 -2.49
N GLY A 63 11.08 5.38 -1.64
CA GLY A 63 11.47 6.76 -1.33
C GLY A 63 11.74 7.01 0.16
N GLU A 64 13.03 7.09 0.51
CA GLU A 64 13.66 7.63 1.72
C GLU A 64 12.77 7.89 2.97
N ALA A 65 12.96 7.06 4.01
CA ALA A 65 12.53 7.42 5.37
C ALA A 65 13.26 8.71 5.83
N PRO A 66 12.58 9.66 6.50
CA PRO A 66 13.25 10.83 7.03
C PRO A 66 14.28 10.39 8.09
N ARG A 67 15.57 10.66 7.84
CA ARG A 67 16.66 10.43 8.81
C ARG A 67 16.51 11.39 9.99
N GLY A 68 15.78 10.96 11.01
CA GLY A 68 15.68 11.62 12.32
C GLY A 68 16.64 11.01 13.36
N GLN A 69 17.85 11.54 13.37
CA GLN A 69 18.84 11.74 14.45
C GLN A 69 18.89 10.85 15.73
N HIS A 70 20.13 10.42 16.03
CA HIS A 70 20.73 9.94 17.29
C HIS A 70 19.92 10.05 18.60
N GLY A 71 19.84 8.93 19.32
CA GLY A 71 19.59 8.87 20.76
C GLY A 71 20.05 7.54 21.34
N SER A 72 21.12 7.56 22.12
CA SER A 72 21.70 6.39 22.82
C SER A 72 20.82 5.99 24.01
N GLY A 73 20.26 4.77 23.99
CA GLY A 73 19.55 4.18 25.13
C GLY A 73 19.44 2.66 24.95
N PRO A 74 19.35 1.87 26.04
CA PRO A 74 19.23 0.42 25.94
C PRO A 74 17.91 0.08 25.24
N ALA A 75 18.00 -0.67 24.14
CA ALA A 75 16.83 -1.08 23.37
C ALA A 75 15.96 -2.03 24.20
N ASP A 76 14.79 -1.53 24.60
CA ASP A 76 13.69 -2.33 25.13
C ASP A 76 13.21 -3.36 24.09
N PRO A 77 12.94 -4.62 24.45
CA PRO A 77 12.46 -5.64 23.53
C PRO A 77 10.92 -5.58 23.45
N SER A 78 10.37 -4.46 23.01
CA SER A 78 8.96 -4.38 22.62
C SER A 78 8.85 -4.42 21.10
N PRO A 79 8.02 -5.32 20.53
CA PRO A 79 7.78 -5.34 19.09
C PRO A 79 7.05 -4.04 18.73
N VAL A 80 7.76 -3.15 18.04
CA VAL A 80 7.14 -2.00 17.40
C VAL A 80 5.93 -2.50 16.61
N SER A 81 4.74 -2.05 17.04
CA SER A 81 3.45 -2.37 16.42
C SER A 81 3.48 -2.01 14.93
N PRO A 82 2.68 -2.72 14.11
CA PRO A 82 2.98 -2.93 12.71
C PRO A 82 2.98 -1.58 12.00
N HIS A 83 4.14 -1.18 11.49
CA HIS A 83 4.15 -0.22 10.42
C HIS A 83 3.23 -0.76 9.32
N PRO A 84 2.46 0.11 8.62
CA PRO A 84 1.68 -0.32 7.47
C PRO A 84 2.59 -1.19 6.60
N GLN A 85 2.16 -2.42 6.32
CA GLN A 85 3.00 -3.31 5.52
C GLN A 85 3.04 -2.72 4.13
N ASP A 86 4.19 -2.18 3.79
CA ASP A 86 4.41 -1.57 2.50
C ASP A 86 4.27 -2.65 1.40
N ILE A 87 3.64 -2.30 0.28
CA ILE A 87 3.68 -3.14 -0.92
C ILE A 87 5.13 -3.13 -1.40
N LYS A 88 5.76 -4.30 -1.40
CA LYS A 88 7.17 -4.50 -1.75
C LYS A 88 7.35 -4.86 -3.22
N GLU A 89 6.36 -5.53 -3.80
CA GLU A 89 6.44 -6.07 -5.15
C GLU A 89 5.08 -6.05 -5.83
N VAL A 90 5.08 -5.70 -7.12
CA VAL A 90 3.93 -5.78 -8.02
C VAL A 90 4.37 -6.59 -9.24
N GLN A 91 3.65 -7.68 -9.53
CA GLN A 91 4.03 -8.62 -10.61
C GLN A 91 3.49 -8.24 -11.98
N GLY A 92 2.53 -7.32 -12.04
CA GLY A 92 2.02 -6.69 -13.26
C GLY A 92 2.56 -5.27 -13.41
N TYR A 93 1.67 -4.33 -13.73
CA TYR A 93 1.99 -2.90 -13.78
C TYR A 93 1.36 -2.14 -12.62
N VAL A 94 1.87 -0.92 -12.39
CA VAL A 94 1.29 0.06 -11.48
C VAL A 94 0.59 1.13 -12.32
N LEU A 95 -0.70 1.36 -12.08
CA LEU A 95 -1.48 2.41 -12.71
C LEU A 95 -2.00 3.35 -11.64
N ILE A 96 -1.58 4.61 -11.68
CA ILE A 96 -2.09 5.69 -10.83
C ILE A 96 -2.59 6.78 -11.75
N ALA A 97 -3.92 6.97 -11.81
CA ALA A 97 -4.56 7.89 -12.73
C ALA A 97 -5.93 8.32 -12.23
N GLU A 98 -6.43 9.48 -12.67
CA GLU A 98 -7.80 9.95 -12.36
C GLU A 98 -8.10 10.05 -10.85
N ASN A 99 -7.07 10.25 -10.01
CA ASN A 99 -7.23 10.41 -8.57
C ASN A 99 -7.33 11.89 -8.20
N GLN A 100 -8.00 12.17 -7.09
CA GLN A 100 -8.06 13.50 -6.47
C GLN A 100 -7.14 13.60 -5.23
N VAL A 101 -6.34 12.55 -4.99
CA VAL A 101 -5.44 12.43 -3.84
C VAL A 101 -4.09 13.06 -4.18
N SER A 102 -3.78 14.19 -3.55
CA SER A 102 -2.64 15.05 -3.91
C SER A 102 -1.25 14.43 -3.75
N HIS A 103 -1.09 13.40 -2.92
CA HIS A 103 0.20 12.75 -2.66
C HIS A 103 0.40 11.44 -3.43
N LEU A 104 -0.55 11.09 -4.31
CA LEU A 104 -0.43 9.94 -5.21
C LEU A 104 0.12 10.32 -6.61
N GLU A 105 0.23 11.62 -6.91
CA GLU A 105 0.78 12.14 -8.17
C GLU A 105 2.32 12.24 -8.16
#